data_AF-A0A0D1CX50-F1
#
_entry.id   AF-A0A0D1CX50-F1
#
_cell.length_a   1.000
_cell.length_b   1.000
_cell.length_c   1.000
_cell.angle_alpha   90.00
_cell.angle_beta   90.00
_cell.angle_gamma   90.00
#
_symmetry.space_group_name_H-M   'P 1'
#
loop_
_entity.id
_entity.type
_entity.pdbx_description
1 polymer ?
#
loop_
_entity_poly.entity_id
_entity_poly.type
_entity_poly.pdbx_seq_one_letter_code
_entity_poly.pdbx_strand_id
1 'polypeptide(L)'
;MGSVRTDTALILPISDLSLSRDVDRKFRLAGIVTAVSPSDSSLVVLSDPYPASDGCAGSILVDLSLCIDQSQDGSKGGWGRTTPQVVPPELKCKCMVIGHLTRLPLPMDITFALRQSHIDLGQVQLHHAVHLMRQKWASSLNRYFVLEATLVKPLDDEFDLQLWNRTARVRSHHLWSMHHQQQQQTLASSSSTSTIGSTATDDDTAAAPAQDSKGKRKAICID
;
A
#
# COMPACT_ATOMS: atom_id res chain seq x y z
N MET A 1 12.32 14.22 -16.14
CA MET A 1 10.86 14.22 -16.35
C MET A 1 10.34 12.86 -15.93
N GLY A 2 9.74 12.77 -14.73
CA GLY A 2 9.22 11.51 -14.21
C GLY A 2 7.94 11.13 -14.95
N SER A 3 7.90 9.91 -15.50
CA SER A 3 6.65 9.29 -15.95
C SER A 3 5.64 9.37 -14.81
N VAL A 4 4.48 9.98 -15.05
CA VAL A 4 3.35 9.97 -14.11
C VAL A 4 2.91 8.52 -13.98
N ARG A 5 3.51 7.80 -13.03
CA ARG A 5 3.11 6.43 -12.72
C ARG A 5 1.70 6.50 -12.17
N THR A 6 0.75 6.00 -12.96
CA THR A 6 -0.60 5.68 -12.49
C THR A 6 -0.56 4.42 -11.63
N ASP A 7 0.27 4.44 -10.57
CA ASP A 7 0.42 3.29 -9.69
C ASP A 7 -0.89 3.11 -8.92
N THR A 8 -1.45 1.90 -9.05
CA THR A 8 -2.67 1.51 -8.37
C THR A 8 -2.36 1.29 -6.89
N ALA A 9 -3.14 1.92 -6.01
CA ALA A 9 -2.98 1.75 -4.57
C ALA A 9 -3.28 0.31 -4.15
N LEU A 10 -2.35 -0.33 -3.44
CA LEU A 10 -2.54 -1.63 -2.82
C LEU A 10 -3.52 -1.50 -1.66
N ILE A 11 -4.46 -2.43 -1.57
CA ILE A 11 -5.45 -2.47 -0.49
C ILE A 11 -5.05 -3.57 0.48
N LEU A 12 -4.59 -3.17 1.66
CA LEU A 12 -4.17 -4.08 2.73
C LEU A 12 -4.63 -3.53 4.08
N PRO A 13 -4.90 -4.41 5.06
CA PRO A 13 -4.93 -4.02 6.47
C PRO A 13 -3.58 -3.44 6.89
N ILE A 14 -3.58 -2.51 7.86
CA ILE A 14 -2.33 -1.94 8.40
C ILE A 14 -1.45 -3.05 9.01
N SER A 15 -2.09 -4.00 9.71
CA SER A 15 -1.44 -5.17 10.31
C SER A 15 -0.67 -6.06 9.35
N ASP A 16 -1.04 -6.07 8.08
CA ASP A 16 -0.44 -6.94 7.06
C ASP A 16 0.72 -6.23 6.30
N LEU A 17 1.02 -4.97 6.64
CA LEU A 17 2.11 -4.21 6.04
C LEU A 17 3.47 -4.72 6.51
N SER A 18 4.39 -4.90 5.56
CA SER A 18 5.80 -5.13 5.84
C SER A 18 6.58 -3.87 5.51
N LEU A 19 6.80 -3.03 6.52
CA LEU A 19 7.33 -1.67 6.32
C LEU A 19 8.61 -1.60 5.48
N SER A 20 9.51 -2.57 5.61
CA SER A 20 10.76 -2.64 4.85
C SER A 20 10.60 -3.15 3.42
N ARG A 21 9.69 -4.09 3.18
CA ARG A 21 9.40 -4.65 1.84
C ARG A 21 8.58 -3.70 0.99
N ASP A 22 7.70 -2.96 1.65
CA ASP A 22 6.61 -2.22 1.03
C ASP A 22 6.92 -0.72 0.84
N VAL A 23 8.16 -0.30 1.10
CA VAL A 23 8.65 1.06 0.84
C VAL A 23 8.42 1.48 -0.62
N ASP A 24 8.13 2.75 -0.81
CA ASP A 24 7.85 3.43 -2.09
C ASP A 24 6.58 2.94 -2.80
N ARG A 25 5.80 2.05 -2.17
CA ARG A 25 4.52 1.59 -2.72
C ARG A 25 3.38 2.48 -2.27
N LYS A 26 2.37 2.59 -3.13
CA LYS A 26 1.12 3.29 -2.86
C LYS A 26 0.13 2.37 -2.17
N PHE A 27 -0.48 2.84 -1.09
CA PHE A 27 -1.46 2.09 -0.31
C PHE A 27 -2.79 2.83 -0.17
N ARG A 28 -3.86 2.05 0.03
CA ARG A 28 -5.16 2.51 0.52
C ARG A 28 -5.46 1.75 1.80
N LEU A 29 -5.28 2.44 2.93
CA LEU A 29 -5.45 1.89 4.27
C LEU A 29 -6.70 2.47 4.92
N ALA A 30 -7.27 1.75 5.89
CA ALA A 30 -8.32 2.25 6.76
C ALA A 30 -8.00 1.89 8.20
N GLY A 31 -8.37 2.77 9.12
CA GLY A 31 -8.12 2.56 10.55
C GLY A 31 -8.75 3.65 11.39
N ILE A 32 -8.36 3.69 12.66
CA ILE A 32 -8.82 4.68 13.63
C ILE A 32 -7.67 5.66 13.93
N VAL A 33 -7.97 6.96 13.92
CA VAL A 33 -7.00 7.97 14.35
C VAL A 33 -6.85 7.90 15.87
N THR A 34 -5.66 7.54 16.33
CA THR A 34 -5.38 7.26 17.75
C THR A 34 -4.51 8.29 18.43
N ALA A 35 -3.80 9.10 17.64
CA ALA A 35 -3.05 10.25 18.12
C ALA A 35 -2.93 11.30 17.00
N VAL A 36 -2.90 12.57 17.38
CA VAL A 36 -2.58 13.71 16.52
C VAL A 36 -1.45 14.46 17.20
N SER A 37 -0.42 14.82 16.44
CA SER A 37 0.70 15.56 17.01
C SER A 37 0.28 16.98 17.39
N PRO A 38 0.51 17.41 18.64
CA PRO A 38 0.13 18.75 19.10
C PRO A 38 1.03 19.85 18.53
N SER A 39 2.25 19.50 18.12
CA SER A 39 3.21 20.43 17.51
C SER A 39 3.10 20.48 15.99
N ASP A 40 2.47 19.47 15.38
CA ASP A 40 2.28 19.37 13.93
C ASP A 40 0.98 18.60 13.66
N SER A 41 -0.10 19.34 13.37
CA SER A 41 -1.40 18.74 13.14
C SER A 41 -1.48 17.91 11.86
N SER A 42 -0.49 17.99 10.96
CA SER A 42 -0.44 17.13 9.78
C SER A 42 -0.05 15.70 10.13
N LEU A 43 0.62 15.48 11.27
CA LEU A 43 1.13 14.18 11.66
C LEU A 43 0.16 13.47 12.60
N VAL A 44 -0.32 12.30 12.16
CA VAL A 44 -1.29 11.49 12.91
C VAL A 44 -0.86 10.02 13.00
N VAL A 45 -1.44 9.29 13.96
CA VAL A 45 -1.28 7.83 14.08
C VAL A 45 -2.57 7.15 13.69
N LEU A 46 -2.53 6.35 12.62
CA LEU A 46 -3.62 5.51 12.16
C LEU A 46 -3.41 4.08 12.67
N SER A 47 -4.38 3.55 13.40
CA SER A 47 -4.31 2.21 14.01
C SER A 47 -5.38 1.28 13.50
N ASP A 48 -5.03 0.00 13.36
CA ASP A 48 -5.94 -1.08 13.01
C ASP A 48 -6.43 -1.76 14.30
N PRO A 49 -7.72 -1.60 14.68
CA PRO A 49 -8.27 -2.24 15.88
C PRO A 49 -8.48 -3.75 15.71
N TYR A 50 -8.39 -4.29 14.48
CA TYR A 50 -8.63 -5.70 14.18
C TYR A 50 -7.42 -6.33 13.45
N PRO A 51 -6.24 -6.34 14.09
CA PRO A 51 -5.02 -6.82 13.47
C PRO A 51 -5.10 -8.33 13.19
N ALA A 52 -4.39 -8.78 12.14
CA ALA A 52 -4.11 -10.21 11.99
C ALA A 52 -3.30 -10.73 13.19
N SER A 53 -3.51 -12.00 13.55
CA SER A 53 -2.86 -12.62 14.72
C SER A 53 -1.33 -12.69 14.59
N ASP A 54 -0.83 -12.65 13.37
CA ASP A 54 0.56 -12.75 12.94
C ASP A 54 1.12 -11.44 12.33
N GLY A 55 0.33 -10.36 12.36
CA GLY A 55 0.69 -9.08 11.76
C GLY A 55 1.85 -8.37 12.46
N CYS A 56 2.62 -7.58 11.69
CA CYS A 56 3.82 -6.90 12.18
C CYS A 56 3.54 -5.47 12.68
N ALA A 57 2.60 -4.74 12.06
CA ALA A 57 2.33 -3.33 12.35
C ALA A 57 0.84 -3.07 12.64
N GLY A 58 0.45 -2.97 13.92
CA GLY A 58 -0.92 -2.58 14.28
C GLY A 58 -1.24 -1.10 14.05
N SER A 59 -0.22 -0.27 13.84
CA SER A 59 -0.33 1.18 13.72
C SER A 59 0.74 1.74 12.79
N ILE A 60 0.44 2.88 12.15
CA ILE A 60 1.35 3.56 11.23
C ILE A 60 1.27 5.08 11.41
N LEU A 61 2.41 5.76 11.24
CA LEU A 61 2.47 7.22 11.14
C LEU A 61 1.95 7.67 9.77
N VAL A 62 1.12 8.70 9.77
CA VAL A 62 0.56 9.26 8.55
C VAL A 62 0.88 10.75 8.54
N ASP A 63 1.53 11.21 7.48
CA ASP A 63 1.77 12.61 7.21
C ASP A 63 0.70 13.13 6.25
N LEU A 64 -0.09 14.08 6.72
CA LEU A 64 -1.20 14.71 6.00
C LEU A 64 -0.80 16.04 5.35
N SER A 65 0.49 16.41 5.32
CA SER A 65 0.96 17.70 4.81
C SER A 65 0.57 17.98 3.35
N LEU A 66 0.30 16.93 2.57
CA LEU A 66 -0.16 17.03 1.17
C LEU A 66 -1.69 16.97 1.03
N CYS A 67 -2.42 16.68 2.12
CA CYS A 67 -3.86 16.64 2.13
C CYS A 67 -4.41 18.05 2.30
N ILE A 68 -5.25 18.50 1.36
CA ILE A 68 -5.90 19.81 1.42
C ILE A 68 -7.34 19.62 1.90
N ASP A 69 -7.81 20.52 2.75
CA ASP A 69 -9.22 20.58 3.13
C ASP A 69 -10.10 20.77 1.89
N GLN A 70 -11.11 19.91 1.73
CA GLN A 70 -12.16 20.12 0.75
C GLN A 70 -13.30 20.90 1.42
N SER A 71 -13.16 22.22 1.48
CA SER A 71 -14.30 23.09 1.80
C SER A 71 -15.35 22.98 0.68
N GLN A 72 -16.63 23.18 1.02
CA GLN A 72 -17.81 22.99 0.16
C GLN A 72 -17.86 23.88 -1.12
N ASP A 73 -16.77 24.50 -1.54
CA ASP A 73 -16.73 25.36 -2.72
C ASP A 73 -16.56 24.55 -4.01
N GLY A 74 -17.66 23.90 -4.42
CA GLY A 74 -18.11 23.75 -5.81
C GLY A 74 -17.23 23.00 -6.83
N SER A 75 -15.99 22.63 -6.51
CA SER A 75 -15.08 21.98 -7.46
C SER A 75 -15.44 20.50 -7.61
N LYS A 76 -15.83 20.13 -8.83
CA LYS A 76 -16.33 18.80 -9.23
C LYS A 76 -15.21 17.75 -9.30
N GLY A 77 -14.53 17.48 -8.20
CA GLY A 77 -13.47 16.48 -8.15
C GLY A 77 -13.19 15.98 -6.75
N GLY A 78 -14.06 15.14 -6.19
CA GLY A 78 -13.84 14.60 -4.85
C GLY A 78 -14.91 13.62 -4.40
N TRP A 79 -14.50 12.63 -3.62
CA TRP A 79 -15.33 11.53 -3.13
C TRP A 79 -16.45 11.99 -2.19
N GLY A 80 -17.59 12.43 -2.76
CA GLY A 80 -18.88 12.57 -2.06
C GLY A 80 -19.16 13.96 -1.46
N ARG A 81 -20.36 14.48 -1.70
CA ARG A 81 -20.86 15.78 -1.20
C ARG A 81 -21.21 15.80 0.30
N THR A 82 -21.24 14.64 0.95
CA THR A 82 -21.88 14.48 2.27
C THR A 82 -20.94 14.64 3.45
N THR A 83 -19.62 14.46 3.28
CA THR A 83 -18.64 14.66 4.34
C THR A 83 -17.40 15.38 3.80
N PRO A 84 -17.18 16.67 4.14
CA PRO A 84 -15.98 17.38 3.71
C PRO A 84 -14.74 16.71 4.31
N GLN A 85 -13.64 16.72 3.56
CA GLN A 85 -12.34 16.31 4.07
C GLN A 85 -11.83 17.40 5.02
N VAL A 86 -11.56 17.02 6.27
CA VAL A 86 -11.00 17.90 7.33
C VAL A 86 -9.64 17.36 7.75
N VAL A 87 -8.63 18.23 7.78
CA VAL A 87 -7.25 17.93 8.16
C VAL A 87 -6.82 18.82 9.33
N PRO A 88 -6.43 18.26 10.51
CA PRO A 88 -6.42 16.84 10.83
C PRO A 88 -7.84 16.26 10.99
N PRO A 89 -7.99 14.95 10.77
CA PRO A 89 -9.18 14.24 11.20
C PRO A 89 -9.32 14.25 12.72
N GLU A 90 -10.57 14.15 13.20
CA GLU A 90 -10.85 14.07 14.62
C GLU A 90 -10.27 12.81 15.26
N LEU A 91 -9.81 12.96 16.51
CA LEU A 91 -9.33 11.83 17.30
C LEU A 91 -10.45 10.79 17.45
N LYS A 92 -10.11 9.51 17.31
CA LYS A 92 -11.03 8.35 17.31
C LYS A 92 -11.92 8.23 16.07
N CYS A 93 -11.78 9.09 15.04
CA CYS A 93 -12.47 8.86 13.76
C CYS A 93 -12.03 7.55 13.13
N LYS A 94 -12.95 6.89 12.43
CA LYS A 94 -12.59 5.93 11.38
C LYS A 94 -12.22 6.74 10.14
N CYS A 95 -11.07 6.44 9.56
CA CYS A 95 -10.54 7.24 8.48
C CYS A 95 -9.83 6.33 7.47
N MET A 96 -9.97 6.65 6.17
CA MET A 96 -9.32 5.98 5.06
C MET A 96 -8.27 6.89 4.46
N VAL A 97 -7.07 6.36 4.25
CA VAL A 97 -5.92 7.12 3.77
C VAL A 97 -5.36 6.48 2.51
N ILE A 98 -5.04 7.31 1.50
CA ILE A 98 -4.28 6.90 0.33
C ILE A 98 -2.98 7.68 0.29
N GLY A 99 -1.85 6.97 0.29
CA GLY A 99 -0.53 7.58 0.34
C GLY A 99 0.58 6.63 -0.12
N HIS A 100 1.81 7.13 -0.11
CA HIS A 100 3.00 6.33 -0.36
C HIS A 100 3.72 6.04 0.95
N LEU A 101 4.18 4.79 1.10
CA LEU A 101 4.96 4.43 2.27
C LEU A 101 6.41 4.89 2.06
N THR A 102 6.86 5.88 2.80
CA THR A 102 8.17 6.47 2.66
C THR A 102 9.04 6.13 3.87
N ARG A 103 10.31 5.81 3.62
CA ARG A 103 11.32 5.66 4.68
C ARG A 103 12.05 6.97 4.89
N LEU A 104 11.95 7.52 6.09
CA LEU A 104 12.64 8.73 6.50
C LEU A 104 14.11 8.44 6.83
N PRO A 105 15.02 9.37 6.51
CA PRO A 105 16.43 9.27 6.89
C PRO A 105 16.65 9.51 8.40
N LEU A 106 15.74 10.24 9.05
CA LEU A 106 15.78 10.58 10.47
C LEU A 106 14.51 10.06 11.17
N PRO A 107 14.60 9.61 12.43
CA PRO A 107 13.44 9.17 13.17
C PRO A 107 12.52 10.36 13.48
N MET A 108 11.23 10.17 13.27
CA MET A 108 10.20 11.13 13.63
C MET A 108 9.93 11.14 15.14
N ASP A 109 9.59 12.30 15.70
CA ASP A 109 9.17 12.41 17.09
C ASP A 109 7.76 11.82 17.27
N ILE A 110 7.67 10.71 17.98
CA ILE A 110 6.40 10.04 18.31
C ILE A 110 6.05 10.18 19.79
N THR A 111 6.72 11.07 20.52
CA THR A 111 6.50 11.21 21.96
C THR A 111 5.05 11.55 22.27
N PHE A 112 4.37 12.29 21.38
CA PHE A 112 2.94 12.57 21.50
C PHE A 112 2.05 11.31 21.46
N ALA A 113 2.47 10.27 20.72
CA ALA A 113 1.76 8.99 20.65
C ALA A 113 2.08 8.07 21.84
N LEU A 114 3.20 8.33 22.54
CA LEU A 114 3.68 7.53 23.68
C LEU A 114 3.24 8.11 25.04
N ARG A 115 2.96 9.41 25.14
CA ARG A 115 2.57 10.07 26.40
C ARG A 115 1.14 9.70 26.82
N GLN A 116 1.01 8.62 27.58
CA GLN A 116 -0.18 8.30 28.39
C GLN A 116 -0.10 8.84 29.83
N SER A 117 0.99 9.50 30.22
CA SER A 117 1.26 9.88 31.60
C SER A 117 0.65 11.24 31.92
N HIS A 118 -0.62 11.21 32.37
CA HIS A 118 -1.30 12.12 33.32
C HIS A 118 -2.79 12.16 32.97
N ILE A 119 -3.47 11.02 33.11
CA ILE A 119 -4.92 11.01 33.25
C ILE A 119 -5.19 11.62 34.64
N ASP A 120 -5.78 12.81 34.67
CA ASP A 120 -6.26 13.42 35.91
C ASP A 120 -7.40 12.56 36.47
N LEU A 121 -7.10 11.82 37.53
CA LEU A 121 -8.04 10.91 38.21
C LEU A 121 -9.10 11.67 39.04
N GLY A 122 -9.04 13.01 39.09
CA GLY A 122 -9.97 13.85 39.85
C GLY A 122 -11.33 14.10 39.19
N GLN A 123 -11.54 13.69 37.93
CA GLN A 123 -12.82 13.87 37.24
C GLN A 123 -13.67 12.60 37.25
N VAL A 124 -14.99 12.78 37.40
CA VAL A 124 -15.99 11.70 37.32
C VAL A 124 -15.81 10.98 35.99
N GLN A 125 -15.37 9.72 36.06
CA GLN A 125 -15.19 8.86 34.90
C GLN A 125 -16.54 8.66 34.19
N LEU A 126 -16.80 9.48 33.17
CA LEU A 126 -17.87 9.21 32.23
C LEU A 126 -17.56 7.88 31.53
N HIS A 127 -18.63 7.15 31.18
CA HIS A 127 -18.66 5.80 30.59
C HIS A 127 -17.79 5.60 29.32
N HIS A 128 -17.13 6.66 28.84
CA HIS A 128 -16.15 6.71 27.77
C HIS A 128 -14.68 6.63 28.25
N ALA A 129 -14.39 6.29 29.51
CA ALA A 129 -13.03 6.02 30.03
C ALA A 129 -12.43 4.70 29.48
N VAL A 130 -12.30 4.67 28.15
CA VAL A 130 -11.35 3.97 27.28
C VAL A 130 -10.75 2.69 27.85
N HIS A 131 -11.57 1.65 27.89
CA HIS A 131 -11.12 0.27 27.92
C HIS A 131 -10.99 -0.28 26.47
N LEU A 132 -10.53 0.54 25.51
CA LEU A 132 -10.19 0.09 24.17
C LEU A 132 -8.70 -0.27 24.11
N MET A 133 -8.44 -1.52 24.49
CA MET A 133 -7.28 -2.34 24.13
C MET A 133 -5.89 -1.89 24.62
N ARG A 134 -5.47 -2.55 25.71
CA ARG A 134 -4.10 -2.82 26.18
C ARG A 134 -2.92 -2.35 25.28
N GLN A 135 -2.34 -1.21 25.66
CA GLN A 135 -0.92 -0.96 26.01
C GLN A 135 0.27 -1.47 25.15
N LYS A 136 0.11 -2.25 24.07
CA LYS A 136 1.26 -2.77 23.28
C LYS A 136 1.49 -2.11 21.92
N TRP A 137 0.53 -1.34 21.40
CA TRP A 137 0.65 -0.81 20.03
C TRP A 137 1.56 0.41 19.94
N ALA A 138 1.51 1.30 20.92
CA ALA A 138 2.30 2.53 20.95
C ALA A 138 3.82 2.24 21.00
N SER A 139 4.24 1.19 21.70
CA SER A 139 5.64 0.75 21.76
C SER A 139 6.15 0.06 20.48
N SER A 140 5.25 -0.32 19.58
CA SER A 140 5.58 -0.91 18.26
C SER A 140 5.57 0.08 17.11
N LEU A 141 5.26 1.35 17.35
CA LEU A 141 5.18 2.35 16.29
C LEU A 141 6.58 2.66 15.73
N ASN A 142 6.76 2.39 14.43
CA ASN A 142 8.03 2.65 13.77
C ASN A 142 8.18 4.15 13.45
N ARG A 143 9.30 4.74 13.85
CA ARG A 143 9.60 6.18 13.69
C ARG A 143 10.23 6.54 12.35
N TYR A 144 10.64 5.54 11.56
CA TYR A 144 11.34 5.73 10.29
C TYR A 144 10.46 5.53 9.08
N PHE A 145 9.24 5.02 9.25
CA PHE A 145 8.32 4.81 8.13
C PHE A 145 7.07 5.65 8.36
N VAL A 146 6.73 6.43 7.36
CA VAL A 146 5.56 7.30 7.36
C VAL A 146 4.78 7.06 6.07
N LEU A 147 3.46 7.06 6.16
CA LEU A 147 2.60 7.09 5.00
C LEU A 147 2.36 8.55 4.62
N GLU A 148 3.00 9.02 3.55
CA GLU A 148 2.78 10.35 3.00
C GLU A 148 1.43 10.35 2.27
N ALA A 149 0.41 10.89 2.94
CA ALA A 149 -0.95 10.84 2.49
C ALA A 149 -1.21 11.88 1.41
N THR A 150 -1.71 11.42 0.28
CA THR A 150 -2.24 12.25 -0.80
C THR A 150 -3.75 12.48 -0.67
N LEU A 151 -4.43 11.62 0.08
CA LEU A 151 -5.86 11.71 0.33
C LEU A 151 -6.16 11.12 1.70
N VAL A 152 -7.02 11.81 2.46
CA VAL A 152 -7.62 11.30 3.69
C VAL A 152 -9.12 11.51 3.62
N LYS A 153 -9.89 10.51 4.05
CA LYS A 153 -11.35 10.56 4.06
C LYS A 153 -11.88 10.01 5.39
N PRO A 154 -12.62 10.81 6.18
CA PRO A 154 -13.42 10.31 7.28
C PRO A 154 -14.44 9.29 6.78
N LEU A 155 -14.59 8.21 7.53
CA LEU A 155 -15.57 7.15 7.31
C LEU A 155 -16.70 7.32 8.32
N ASP A 156 -17.91 6.91 7.95
CA ASP A 156 -19.04 6.91 8.84
C ASP A 156 -18.90 5.85 9.95
N ASP A 157 -19.74 5.99 10.99
CA ASP A 157 -19.76 5.05 12.11
C ASP A 157 -20.24 3.66 11.69
N GLU A 158 -21.01 3.56 10.61
CA GLU A 158 -21.49 2.29 10.04
C GLU A 158 -20.40 1.51 9.31
N PHE A 159 -19.29 2.15 8.93
CA PHE A 159 -18.20 1.49 8.23
C PHE A 159 -17.55 0.40 9.10
N ASP A 160 -17.68 -0.84 8.65
CA ASP A 160 -17.09 -2.00 9.33
C ASP A 160 -15.63 -2.21 8.92
N LEU A 161 -14.71 -1.77 9.79
CA LEU A 161 -13.26 -1.96 9.61
C LEU A 161 -12.85 -3.44 9.63
N GLN A 162 -13.55 -4.30 10.35
CA GLN A 162 -13.25 -5.73 10.39
C GLN A 162 -13.60 -6.39 9.05
N LEU A 163 -14.78 -6.06 8.51
CA LEU A 163 -15.20 -6.52 7.17
C LEU A 163 -14.26 -5.97 6.09
N TRP A 164 -13.84 -4.71 6.20
CA TRP A 164 -12.84 -4.12 5.31
C TRP A 164 -11.53 -4.93 5.32
N ASN A 165 -10.97 -5.21 6.50
CA ASN A 165 -9.73 -5.97 6.62
C ASN A 165 -9.86 -7.38 6.03
N ARG A 166 -10.98 -8.07 6.33
CA ARG A 166 -11.26 -9.39 5.76
C ARG A 166 -11.33 -9.34 4.23
N THR A 167 -12.02 -8.34 3.68
CA THR A 167 -12.18 -8.18 2.23
C THR A 167 -10.86 -7.84 1.54
N ALA A 168 -10.03 -6.99 2.16
CA ALA A 168 -8.70 -6.66 1.67
C ALA A 168 -7.79 -7.89 1.57
N ARG A 169 -7.83 -8.77 2.57
CA ARG A 169 -7.10 -10.05 2.55
C ARG A 169 -7.60 -11.00 1.46
N VAL A 170 -8.92 -11.18 1.34
CA VAL A 170 -9.52 -12.02 0.29
C VAL A 170 -9.12 -11.52 -1.10
N ARG A 171 -9.17 -10.20 -1.32
CA ARG A 171 -8.73 -9.58 -2.58
C ARG A 171 -7.25 -9.85 -2.85
N SER A 172 -6.40 -9.70 -1.85
CA SER A 172 -4.95 -9.93 -1.99
C SER A 172 -4.65 -11.38 -2.33
N HIS A 173 -5.31 -12.33 -1.67
CA HIS A 173 -5.22 -13.75 -1.99
C HIS A 173 -5.68 -14.05 -3.43
N HIS A 174 -6.81 -13.45 -3.86
CA HIS A 174 -7.30 -13.61 -5.23
C HIS A 174 -6.29 -13.09 -6.27
N LEU A 175 -5.74 -11.89 -6.06
CA LEU A 175 -4.73 -11.31 -6.97
C LEU A 175 -3.48 -12.19 -7.06
N TRP A 176 -3.04 -12.76 -5.95
CA TRP A 176 -1.93 -13.70 -5.94
C TRP A 176 -2.23 -14.96 -6.76
N SER A 177 -3.39 -15.57 -6.56
CA SER A 177 -3.81 -16.77 -7.31
C SER A 177 -3.89 -16.51 -8.82
N MET A 178 -4.44 -15.35 -9.22
CA MET A 178 -4.53 -14.95 -10.63
C MET A 178 -3.15 -14.80 -11.26
N HIS A 179 -2.20 -14.16 -10.55
CA HIS A 179 -0.83 -13.99 -11.02
C HIS A 179 -0.13 -15.34 -11.23
N HIS A 180 -0.30 -16.29 -10.31
CA HIS A 180 0.27 -17.63 -10.43
C HIS A 180 -0.28 -18.38 -11.66
N GLN A 181 -1.59 -18.29 -11.91
CA GLN A 181 -2.21 -18.86 -13.12
C GLN A 181 -1.67 -18.24 -14.40
N GLN A 182 -1.51 -16.91 -14.44
CA GLN A 182 -0.98 -16.20 -15.61
C GLN A 182 0.48 -16.59 -15.91
N GLN A 183 1.30 -16.76 -14.87
CA GLN A 183 2.68 -17.25 -15.04
C GLN A 183 2.71 -18.66 -15.63
N GLN A 184 1.86 -19.57 -15.15
CA GLN A 184 1.77 -20.92 -15.69
C GLN A 184 1.34 -20.95 -17.17
N GLN A 185 0.38 -20.11 -17.55
CA GLN A 185 -0.07 -19.98 -18.94
C GLN A 185 1.03 -19.43 -19.85
N THR A 186 1.84 -18.49 -19.36
CA THR A 186 2.95 -17.90 -20.12
C THR A 186 4.08 -18.92 -20.35
N LEU A 187 4.36 -19.77 -19.36
CA LEU A 187 5.34 -20.85 -19.51
C LEU A 187 4.86 -21.93 -20.48
N ALA A 188 3.58 -22.33 -20.41
CA ALA A 188 3.01 -23.35 -21.29
C ALA A 188 2.90 -22.92 -22.77
N SER A 189 2.74 -21.63 -23.05
CA SER A 189 2.74 -21.11 -24.43
C SER A 189 4.14 -20.96 -25.02
N SER A 190 5.18 -20.83 -24.16
CA SER A 190 6.57 -20.77 -24.62
C SER A 190 7.17 -22.15 -24.98
N SER A 191 6.66 -23.24 -24.39
CA SER A 191 7.15 -24.60 -24.63
C SER A 191 6.58 -25.29 -25.89
N SER A 192 5.56 -24.72 -26.53
CA SER A 192 4.95 -25.27 -27.75
C SER A 192 5.54 -24.74 -29.06
N THR A 193 6.58 -23.88 -29.01
CA THR A 193 7.19 -23.26 -30.20
C THR A 193 8.55 -23.88 -30.62
N SER A 194 9.02 -24.95 -29.98
CA SER A 194 10.36 -25.53 -30.23
C SER A 194 10.37 -26.99 -30.73
N THR A 195 9.43 -27.39 -31.59
CA THR A 195 9.46 -28.73 -32.20
C THR A 195 8.92 -28.76 -33.64
N ILE A 196 9.55 -28.04 -34.57
CA ILE A 196 9.51 -28.40 -36.00
C ILE A 196 10.91 -28.18 -36.58
N GLY A 197 11.61 -29.28 -36.89
CA GLY A 197 12.84 -29.24 -37.70
C GLY A 197 13.98 -30.13 -37.20
N SER A 198 13.74 -31.43 -37.02
CA SER A 198 14.82 -32.42 -37.00
C SER A 198 14.27 -33.79 -37.41
N THR A 199 14.10 -33.98 -38.71
CA THR A 199 14.12 -35.31 -39.33
C THR A 199 15.38 -35.37 -40.17
N ALA A 200 16.37 -36.09 -39.66
CA ALA A 200 17.55 -36.50 -40.39
C ALA A 200 17.18 -37.66 -41.31
N THR A 201 17.57 -37.57 -42.58
CA THR A 201 17.89 -38.70 -43.44
C THR A 201 19.03 -38.27 -44.36
N ASP A 202 20.14 -39.00 -44.29
CA ASP A 202 21.27 -38.94 -45.20
C ASP A 202 20.82 -39.18 -46.66
N ASP A 203 21.32 -38.39 -47.62
CA ASP A 203 21.94 -38.94 -48.83
C ASP A 203 22.71 -37.87 -49.63
N ASP A 204 23.74 -38.36 -50.32
CA ASP A 204 24.84 -37.68 -50.99
C ASP A 204 24.46 -37.22 -52.41
N THR A 205 24.53 -35.91 -52.75
CA THR A 205 24.79 -35.45 -54.14
C THR A 205 25.16 -33.96 -54.25
N ALA A 206 26.09 -33.66 -55.15
CA ALA A 206 26.76 -32.38 -55.34
C ALA A 206 25.97 -31.26 -56.06
N ALA A 207 26.30 -30.03 -55.66
CA ALA A 207 26.44 -28.76 -56.41
C ALA A 207 25.27 -28.15 -57.22
N ALA A 208 24.82 -26.97 -56.75
CA ALA A 208 24.65 -25.75 -57.56
C ALA A 208 24.64 -24.49 -56.65
N PRO A 209 25.29 -23.37 -57.01
CA PRO A 209 25.21 -22.12 -56.27
C PRO A 209 24.09 -21.23 -56.84
N ALA A 210 23.23 -20.68 -55.97
CA ALA A 210 22.27 -19.64 -56.35
C ALA A 210 22.19 -18.53 -55.30
N GLN A 211 22.06 -17.32 -55.83
CA GLN A 211 22.32 -16.01 -55.24
C GLN A 211 21.41 -15.57 -54.08
N ASP A 212 21.98 -14.62 -53.33
CA ASP A 212 21.38 -13.66 -52.41
C ASP A 212 20.21 -12.87 -53.04
N SER A 213 19.17 -12.60 -52.24
CA SER A 213 18.50 -11.30 -52.32
C SER A 213 18.01 -10.85 -50.94
N LYS A 214 18.72 -9.84 -50.40
CA LYS A 214 18.39 -8.96 -49.26
C LYS A 214 19.09 -9.27 -47.92
N GLY A 215 20.41 -9.43 -47.97
CA GLY A 215 21.36 -8.44 -47.42
C GLY A 215 21.15 -7.87 -46.01
N LYS A 216 21.71 -8.54 -44.99
CA LYS A 216 22.68 -8.03 -43.99
C LYS A 216 22.88 -9.05 -42.87
N ARG A 217 24.00 -9.80 -42.91
CA ARG A 217 24.49 -10.60 -41.78
C ARG A 217 25.39 -9.72 -40.90
N LYS A 218 25.12 -9.71 -39.59
CA LYS A 218 26.03 -9.15 -38.58
C LYS A 218 27.25 -10.08 -38.46
N ALA A 219 28.44 -9.50 -38.46
CA ALA A 219 29.67 -10.22 -38.13
C ALA A 219 29.62 -10.65 -36.65
N ILE A 220 29.94 -11.90 -36.41
CA ILE A 220 30.27 -12.44 -35.09
C ILE A 220 31.79 -12.27 -34.96
N CYS A 221 32.24 -11.40 -34.05
CA CYS A 221 33.62 -11.40 -33.60
C CYS A 221 33.72 -12.41 -32.45
N ILE A 222 34.66 -13.35 -32.57
CA ILE A 222 35.18 -14.16 -31.48
C ILE A 222 36.66 -13.77 -31.39
N ASP A 223 37.04 -13.25 -30.22
CA ASP A 223 38.35 -12.80 -29.70
C ASP A 223 39.47 -12.37 -30.67
#